data_AF-A0A401ZKQ6-F1
#
_entry.id   AF-A0A401ZKQ6-F1
#
_cell.length_a   1.000
_cell.length_b   1.000
_cell.length_c   1.000
_cell.angle_alpha   90.00
_cell.angle_beta   90.00
_cell.angle_gamma   90.00
#
_symmetry.space_group_name_H-M   'P 1'
#
loop_
_entity.id
_entity.type
_entity.pdbx_description
1 polymer ?
#
loop_
_entity_poly.entity_id
_entity_poly.type
_entity_poly.pdbx_seq_one_letter_code
_entity_poly.pdbx_strand_id
1 'polypeptide(L)'
;MEWGNESHQIYSLINAYGVVGDSHATVLIAPDGSIDWACLPDFDSPAILSRLLDERHGGYFQIAPTDGPQRGLQRYLHRTSALQTSFVRAAGAVELTDFIPMGTLQAWPRKVITINRVNVCRPHRCLIRMIECTYGSMSVTMDLKATPHNATVPAEVVLCPDSMGAFISGGLQHVVLVLSDVRMRAPFSIEIVQDAEEWHPTLRARFALCEGESLTLALAVEDSIQSAHQLFWDELLQRDFNTELIHSFGLAGTA
;
A
#
# COMPACT_ATOMS: atom_id res chain seq x y z
N MET A 1 6.44 43.15 -11.30
CA MET A 1 6.97 41.86 -10.84
C MET A 1 6.12 40.80 -11.49
N GLU A 2 6.59 40.33 -12.64
CA GLU A 2 6.00 39.20 -13.37
C GLU A 2 6.27 37.94 -12.53
N TRP A 3 5.22 37.30 -12.06
CA TRP A 3 5.34 35.98 -11.44
C TRP A 3 5.57 34.98 -12.57
N GLY A 4 6.81 34.51 -12.69
CA GLY A 4 7.18 33.44 -13.61
C GLY A 4 6.31 32.22 -13.33
N ASN A 5 5.55 31.82 -14.35
CA ASN A 5 4.63 30.70 -14.32
C ASN A 5 5.42 29.41 -14.62
N GLU A 6 6.36 29.04 -13.75
CA GLU A 6 6.96 27.71 -13.75
C GLU A 6 6.17 26.87 -12.75
N SER A 7 5.07 26.28 -13.21
CA SER A 7 4.25 25.37 -12.44
C SER A 7 5.00 24.05 -12.21
N HIS A 8 5.95 24.06 -11.29
CA HIS A 8 6.37 22.86 -10.56
C HIS A 8 5.16 22.44 -9.72
N GLN A 9 4.25 21.66 -10.29
CA GLN A 9 3.14 21.11 -9.52
C GLN A 9 3.65 19.95 -8.68
N ILE A 10 4.24 20.32 -7.55
CA ILE A 10 4.97 19.48 -6.58
C ILE A 10 4.05 18.48 -5.86
N TYR A 11 2.77 18.82 -5.73
CA TYR A 11 1.75 17.95 -5.16
C TYR A 11 0.61 17.74 -6.15
N SER A 12 -0.05 16.59 -6.08
CA SER A 12 -1.39 16.49 -6.65
C SER A 12 -2.32 17.48 -5.94
N LEU A 13 -3.23 18.09 -6.68
CA LEU A 13 -4.27 18.91 -6.05
C LEU A 13 -5.10 18.02 -5.10
N ILE A 14 -5.55 18.57 -3.97
CA ILE A 14 -6.30 17.78 -2.98
C ILE A 14 -7.55 17.11 -3.57
N ASN A 15 -8.20 17.76 -4.55
CA ASN A 15 -9.38 17.25 -5.25
C ASN A 15 -9.07 16.16 -6.29
N ALA A 16 -7.79 15.86 -6.54
CA ALA A 16 -7.36 14.81 -7.45
C ALA A 16 -7.13 13.46 -6.73
N TYR A 17 -7.09 13.44 -5.39
CA TYR A 17 -6.88 12.21 -4.64
C TYR A 17 -8.15 11.36 -4.57
N GLY A 18 -7.99 10.07 -4.80
CA GLY A 18 -8.96 9.07 -4.37
C GLY A 18 -8.81 8.76 -2.89
N VAL A 19 -9.91 8.34 -2.26
CA VAL A 19 -9.99 8.03 -0.83
C VAL A 19 -10.39 6.57 -0.65
N VAL A 20 -9.63 5.81 0.12
CA VAL A 20 -9.91 4.39 0.44
C VAL A 20 -9.87 4.23 1.96
N GLY A 21 -10.85 3.52 2.54
CA GLY A 21 -10.96 3.33 3.99
C GLY A 21 -11.93 2.22 4.40
N ASP A 22 -11.88 1.84 5.68
CA ASP A 22 -12.68 0.76 6.28
C ASP A 22 -13.49 1.21 7.51
N SER A 23 -13.77 2.51 7.63
CA SER A 23 -14.36 3.17 8.81
C SER A 23 -13.46 3.28 10.04
N HIS A 24 -12.21 2.82 9.96
CA HIS A 24 -11.24 3.00 11.04
C HIS A 24 -9.91 3.57 10.57
N ALA A 25 -9.52 3.33 9.32
CA ALA A 25 -8.41 3.99 8.67
C ALA A 25 -8.85 4.57 7.32
N THR A 26 -8.04 5.48 6.80
CA THR A 26 -8.20 6.02 5.46
C THR A 26 -6.85 6.39 4.87
N VAL A 27 -6.72 6.18 3.56
CA VAL A 27 -5.55 6.55 2.78
C VAL A 27 -5.94 7.47 1.64
N LEU A 28 -5.02 8.38 1.25
CA LEU A 28 -5.20 9.28 0.11
C LEU A 28 -4.29 8.87 -1.04
N ILE A 29 -4.89 8.62 -2.20
CA ILE A 29 -4.25 8.00 -3.35
C ILE A 29 -4.23 8.97 -4.52
N ALA A 30 -3.04 9.46 -4.87
CA ALA A 30 -2.81 10.30 -6.01
C ALA A 30 -2.97 9.52 -7.33
N PRO A 31 -3.35 10.20 -8.43
CA PRO A 31 -3.52 9.59 -9.73
C PRO A 31 -2.20 9.10 -10.35
N ASP A 32 -1.05 9.48 -9.81
CA ASP A 32 0.26 8.94 -10.19
C ASP A 32 0.57 7.58 -9.52
N GLY A 33 -0.43 6.97 -8.86
CA GLY A 33 -0.30 5.69 -8.16
C GLY A 33 0.40 5.79 -6.81
N SER A 34 0.62 7.00 -6.29
CA SER A 34 1.17 7.21 -4.95
C SER A 34 0.10 7.29 -3.88
N ILE A 35 0.39 6.72 -2.72
CA ILE A 35 -0.33 6.97 -1.48
C ILE A 35 0.49 7.96 -0.68
N ASP A 36 -0.04 9.16 -0.51
CA ASP A 36 0.67 10.30 0.09
C ASP A 36 0.27 10.56 1.54
N TRP A 37 -0.79 9.88 2.00
CA TRP A 37 -1.28 9.99 3.37
C TRP A 37 -1.82 8.64 3.84
N ALA A 38 -1.34 8.17 5.00
CA ALA A 38 -1.87 6.99 5.67
C ALA A 38 -1.56 7.02 7.17
N CYS A 39 -2.62 7.05 7.99
CA CYS A 39 -2.57 6.68 9.41
C CYS A 39 -3.09 5.26 9.53
N LEU A 40 -2.21 4.33 9.93
CA LEU A 40 -2.54 2.91 10.11
C LEU A 40 -2.10 2.46 11.52
N PRO A 41 -2.86 1.57 12.18
CA PRO A 41 -4.10 0.93 11.70
C PRO A 41 -5.39 1.73 11.97
N ASP A 42 -5.32 2.86 12.70
CA ASP A 42 -6.46 3.69 13.08
C ASP A 42 -6.28 5.16 12.64
N PHE A 43 -7.37 5.93 12.55
CA PHE A 43 -7.36 7.35 12.20
C PHE A 43 -6.46 8.22 13.10
N ASP A 44 -6.33 7.86 14.37
CA ASP A 44 -5.52 8.54 15.37
C ASP A 44 -4.11 7.95 15.52
N SER A 45 -3.77 6.92 14.73
CA SER A 45 -2.43 6.36 14.70
C SER A 45 -1.42 7.34 14.08
N PRO A 46 -0.13 7.26 14.45
CA PRO A 46 0.92 8.02 13.78
C PRO A 46 0.90 7.78 12.25
N ALA A 47 1.03 8.85 11.47
CA ALA A 47 1.08 8.78 10.03
C ALA A 47 2.38 8.09 9.61
N ILE A 48 2.25 6.97 8.88
CA ILE A 48 3.39 6.24 8.31
C ILE A 48 3.72 6.73 6.89
N LEU A 49 2.75 7.39 6.24
CA LEU A 49 2.90 8.08 4.96
C LEU A 49 2.35 9.49 5.12
N SER A 50 3.14 10.49 4.74
CA SER A 50 2.87 11.91 5.00
C SER A 50 3.42 12.82 3.91
N ARG A 51 3.69 12.29 2.71
CA ARG A 51 4.17 13.07 1.55
C ARG A 51 3.24 14.23 1.20
N LEU A 52 1.95 14.16 1.56
CA LEU A 52 1.02 15.28 1.40
C LEU A 52 1.42 16.55 2.19
N LEU A 53 2.13 16.39 3.32
CA LEU A 53 2.57 17.51 4.16
C LEU A 53 4.01 17.97 3.83
N ASP A 54 4.85 17.05 3.38
CA ASP A 54 6.24 17.30 3.00
C ASP A 54 6.63 16.34 1.87
N GLU A 55 6.76 16.86 0.64
CA GLU A 55 7.13 16.09 -0.55
C GLU A 55 8.44 15.31 -0.34
N ARG A 56 9.40 15.99 0.28
CA ARG A 56 10.78 15.55 0.33
C ARG A 56 10.96 14.55 1.46
N HIS A 57 10.46 14.86 2.65
CA HIS A 57 10.68 14.06 3.85
C HIS A 57 9.52 13.15 4.22
N GLY A 58 8.30 13.49 3.79
CA GLY A 58 7.11 12.71 4.09
C GLY A 58 7.11 11.36 3.39
N GLY A 59 6.64 10.34 4.10
CA GLY A 59 6.56 8.98 3.57
C GLY A 59 5.53 8.84 2.44
N TYR A 60 5.78 7.95 1.50
CA TYR A 60 4.87 7.63 0.40
C TYR A 60 4.99 6.17 -0.03
N PHE A 61 3.95 5.68 -0.68
CA PHE A 61 3.97 4.38 -1.34
C PHE A 61 3.49 4.56 -2.78
N GLN A 62 4.38 4.49 -3.75
CA GLN A 62 4.07 4.68 -5.17
C GLN A 62 4.26 3.39 -5.97
N ILE A 63 3.28 3.08 -6.81
CA ILE A 63 3.36 2.02 -7.81
C ILE A 63 2.89 2.62 -9.13
N ALA A 64 3.79 2.73 -10.10
CA ALA A 64 3.51 3.38 -11.37
C ALA A 64 4.36 2.83 -12.52
N PRO A 65 3.96 3.04 -13.78
CA PRO A 65 4.84 2.76 -14.92
C PRO A 65 6.17 3.50 -14.82
N THR A 66 7.27 2.81 -15.16
CA THR A 66 8.64 3.35 -15.10
C THR A 66 8.89 4.46 -16.12
N ASP A 67 8.18 4.48 -17.23
CA ASP A 67 8.45 5.33 -18.41
C ASP A 67 7.97 6.80 -18.25
N GLY A 68 8.20 7.38 -17.07
CA GLY A 68 7.97 8.79 -16.78
C GLY A 68 6.62 9.11 -16.15
N PRO A 69 6.48 10.33 -15.59
CA PRO A 69 5.31 10.72 -14.81
C PRO A 69 4.06 10.77 -15.71
N GLN A 70 3.05 9.97 -15.38
CA GLN A 70 1.73 10.05 -15.99
C GLN A 70 0.67 9.86 -14.90
N ARG A 71 -0.33 10.74 -14.93
CA ARG A 71 -1.55 10.57 -14.14
C ARG A 71 -2.39 9.47 -14.78
N GLY A 72 -2.67 8.42 -14.03
CA GLY A 72 -3.63 7.39 -14.36
C GLY A 72 -5.07 7.88 -14.23
N LEU A 73 -5.98 7.12 -14.83
CA LEU A 73 -7.42 7.35 -14.70
C LEU A 73 -7.93 6.60 -13.46
N GLN A 74 -8.48 7.34 -12.50
CA GLN A 74 -9.03 6.76 -11.28
C GLN A 74 -10.54 6.52 -11.40
N ARG A 75 -11.00 5.36 -10.93
CA ARG A 75 -12.41 5.03 -10.77
C ARG A 75 -12.60 4.13 -9.56
N TYR A 76 -13.71 4.30 -8.85
CA TYR A 76 -14.11 3.30 -7.86
C TYR A 76 -14.71 2.08 -8.56
N LEU A 77 -14.38 0.90 -8.06
CA LEU A 77 -15.03 -0.32 -8.55
C LEU A 77 -16.49 -0.35 -8.08
N HIS A 78 -17.35 -0.94 -8.92
CA HIS A 78 -18.79 -0.86 -8.72
C HIS A 78 -19.20 -1.46 -7.37
N ARG A 79 -19.92 -0.67 -6.55
CA ARG A 79 -20.44 -1.06 -5.23
C ARG A 79 -19.37 -1.44 -4.20
N THR A 80 -18.13 -0.94 -4.34
CA THR A 80 -17.07 -1.12 -3.33
C THR A 80 -16.41 0.22 -2.98
N SER A 81 -15.61 0.24 -1.91
CA SER A 81 -14.68 1.33 -1.60
C SER A 81 -13.31 1.15 -2.25
N ALA A 82 -13.13 0.15 -3.11
CA ALA A 82 -11.88 -0.11 -3.79
C ALA A 82 -11.68 0.90 -4.94
N LEU A 83 -10.51 1.51 -4.98
CA LEU A 83 -10.11 2.45 -6.01
C LEU A 83 -9.24 1.75 -7.04
N GLN A 84 -9.55 1.89 -8.32
CA GLN A 84 -8.69 1.43 -9.41
C GLN A 84 -8.09 2.62 -10.15
N THR A 85 -6.78 2.60 -10.34
CA THR A 85 -6.00 3.55 -11.14
C THR A 85 -5.47 2.85 -12.38
N SER A 86 -5.95 3.22 -13.56
CA SER A 86 -5.53 2.64 -14.85
C SER A 86 -4.44 3.49 -15.51
N PHE A 87 -3.34 2.85 -15.91
CA PHE A 87 -2.27 3.47 -16.69
C PHE A 87 -2.21 2.82 -18.06
N VAL A 88 -2.26 3.63 -19.13
CA VAL A 88 -2.25 3.16 -20.52
C VAL A 88 -1.08 3.80 -21.27
N ARG A 89 -0.30 2.96 -21.95
CA ARG A 89 0.80 3.35 -22.85
C ARG A 89 0.64 2.62 -24.18
N ALA A 90 1.46 2.99 -25.17
CA ALA A 90 1.49 2.29 -26.45
C ALA A 90 1.92 0.82 -26.32
N ALA A 91 2.77 0.50 -25.35
CA ALA A 91 3.30 -0.86 -25.12
C ALA A 91 2.35 -1.77 -24.32
N GLY A 92 1.41 -1.20 -23.57
CA GLY A 92 0.51 -1.97 -22.70
C GLY A 92 -0.31 -1.12 -21.74
N ALA A 93 -1.06 -1.80 -20.87
CA ALA A 93 -1.88 -1.19 -19.84
C ALA A 93 -1.77 -1.98 -18.53
N VAL A 94 -1.73 -1.25 -17.41
CA VAL A 94 -1.77 -1.81 -16.06
C VAL A 94 -2.88 -1.16 -15.25
N GLU A 95 -3.51 -1.94 -14.39
CA GLU A 95 -4.51 -1.49 -13.44
C GLU A 95 -4.00 -1.72 -12.02
N LEU A 96 -3.96 -0.65 -11.23
CA LEU A 96 -3.61 -0.69 -9.81
C LEU A 96 -4.89 -0.55 -9.00
N THR A 97 -5.25 -1.56 -8.23
CA THR A 97 -6.43 -1.59 -7.36
C THR A 97 -6.00 -1.48 -5.90
N ASP A 98 -6.46 -0.44 -5.22
CA ASP A 98 -6.18 -0.15 -3.83
C ASP A 98 -7.46 -0.31 -2.99
N PHE A 99 -7.38 -1.06 -1.89
CA PHE A 99 -8.49 -1.21 -0.95
C PHE A 99 -7.99 -1.55 0.46
N ILE A 100 -8.82 -1.31 1.47
CA ILE A 100 -8.61 -1.85 2.82
C ILE A 100 -9.69 -2.91 3.02
N PRO A 101 -9.33 -4.19 3.23
CA PRO A 101 -10.30 -5.25 3.43
C PRO A 101 -11.15 -4.92 4.66
N MET A 102 -12.45 -4.73 4.44
CA MET A 102 -13.39 -4.70 5.55
C MET A 102 -13.51 -6.13 6.06
N GLY A 103 -13.19 -6.35 7.33
CA GLY A 103 -13.39 -7.65 7.95
C GLY A 103 -14.82 -8.11 7.68
N THR A 104 -14.98 -9.26 7.02
CA THR A 104 -16.29 -9.91 6.96
C THR A 104 -16.71 -10.18 8.41
N LEU A 105 -18.02 -10.24 8.69
CA LEU A 105 -18.52 -10.58 10.02
C LEU A 105 -17.96 -11.92 10.58
N GLN A 106 -17.31 -12.75 9.74
CA GLN A 106 -16.56 -13.94 10.14
C GLN A 106 -15.12 -13.66 10.61
N ALA A 107 -14.43 -12.65 10.06
CA ALA A 107 -13.14 -12.17 10.56
C ALA A 107 -13.28 -11.36 11.86
N TRP A 108 -14.50 -10.94 12.20
CA TRP A 108 -14.91 -10.57 13.55
C TRP A 108 -15.64 -11.74 14.22
N PRO A 109 -14.93 -12.79 14.71
CA PRO A 109 -15.54 -13.53 15.79
C PRO A 109 -15.76 -12.49 16.90
N ARG A 110 -17.03 -12.19 17.21
CA ARG A 110 -17.40 -11.60 18.51
C ARG A 110 -16.88 -12.55 19.58
N LYS A 111 -15.58 -12.50 19.87
CA LYS A 111 -15.04 -13.05 21.10
C LYS A 111 -15.65 -12.18 22.18
N VAL A 112 -16.67 -12.74 22.80
CA VAL A 112 -17.28 -12.25 24.02
C VAL A 112 -16.16 -11.72 24.91
N ILE A 113 -16.22 -10.44 25.24
CA ILE A 113 -15.35 -9.83 26.24
C ILE A 113 -15.69 -10.51 27.56
N THR A 114 -14.99 -11.60 27.87
CA THR A 114 -15.04 -12.20 29.20
C THR A 114 -14.15 -11.34 30.08
N ILE A 115 -14.73 -10.77 31.14
CA ILE A 115 -14.19 -9.72 32.01
C ILE A 115 -12.79 -10.04 32.60
N ASN A 116 -12.28 -11.27 32.46
CA ASN A 116 -11.04 -11.74 33.07
C ASN A 116 -9.94 -12.26 32.12
N ARG A 117 -10.09 -12.22 30.79
CA ARG A 117 -8.98 -12.49 29.84
C ARG A 117 -9.20 -11.73 28.54
N VAL A 118 -8.57 -10.56 28.45
CA VAL A 118 -8.62 -9.68 27.28
C VAL A 118 -7.60 -10.18 26.25
N ASN A 119 -7.91 -11.27 25.55
CA ASN A 119 -7.27 -11.59 24.27
C ASN A 119 -8.06 -10.87 23.18
N VAL A 120 -7.82 -9.56 23.03
CA VAL A 120 -8.31 -8.81 21.86
C VAL A 120 -7.45 -9.26 20.69
N CYS A 121 -7.92 -10.24 19.93
CA CYS A 121 -7.45 -10.39 18.56
C CYS A 121 -7.99 -9.16 17.81
N ARG A 122 -7.18 -8.09 17.72
CA ARG A 122 -7.51 -6.99 16.82
C ARG A 122 -7.43 -7.56 15.40
N PRO A 123 -8.46 -7.45 14.55
CA PRO A 123 -8.28 -7.80 13.16
C PRO A 123 -7.17 -6.90 12.61
N HIS A 124 -6.10 -7.52 12.09
CA HIS A 124 -4.96 -6.79 11.58
C HIS A 124 -5.37 -6.09 10.28
N ARG A 125 -5.47 -4.76 10.36
CA ARG A 125 -5.87 -3.94 9.23
C ARG A 125 -4.67 -3.73 8.32
N CYS A 126 -4.87 -4.04 7.05
CA CYS A 126 -3.87 -3.90 6.02
C CYS A 126 -4.44 -3.10 4.87
N LEU A 127 -3.62 -2.23 4.31
CA LEU A 127 -3.82 -1.65 3.00
C LEU A 127 -3.37 -2.68 1.96
N ILE A 128 -4.23 -2.98 0.99
CA ILE A 128 -3.92 -3.87 -0.12
C ILE A 128 -3.80 -3.06 -1.40
N ARG A 129 -2.75 -3.37 -2.17
CA ARG A 129 -2.48 -2.79 -3.48
C ARG A 129 -2.21 -3.92 -4.46
N MET A 130 -3.08 -4.09 -5.45
CA MET A 130 -2.99 -5.14 -6.46
C MET A 130 -2.70 -4.50 -7.80
N ILE A 131 -1.60 -4.88 -8.44
CA ILE A 131 -1.31 -4.43 -9.81
C ILE A 131 -1.44 -5.61 -10.77
N GLU A 132 -2.15 -5.39 -11.88
CA GLU A 132 -2.32 -6.35 -12.96
C GLU A 132 -2.03 -5.68 -14.31
N CYS A 133 -1.35 -6.39 -15.20
CA CYS A 133 -1.21 -5.97 -16.59
C CYS A 133 -2.35 -6.55 -17.42
N THR A 134 -3.24 -5.68 -17.87
CA THR A 134 -4.46 -6.08 -18.60
C THR A 134 -4.23 -6.25 -20.09
N TYR A 135 -3.15 -5.68 -20.62
CA TYR A 135 -2.78 -5.79 -22.03
C TYR A 135 -1.31 -5.47 -22.27
N GLY A 136 -0.66 -6.20 -23.17
CA GLY A 136 0.70 -5.90 -23.63
C GLY A 136 1.77 -6.14 -22.57
N SER A 137 2.76 -5.25 -22.48
CA SER A 137 3.82 -5.33 -21.47
C SER A 137 4.19 -3.95 -20.94
N MET A 138 4.40 -3.86 -19.63
CA MET A 138 4.65 -2.61 -18.92
C MET A 138 5.75 -2.78 -17.89
N SER A 139 6.74 -1.90 -17.93
CA SER A 139 7.71 -1.75 -16.84
C SER A 139 7.11 -0.90 -15.73
N VAL A 140 7.21 -1.39 -14.50
CA VAL A 140 6.63 -0.79 -13.29
C VAL A 140 7.74 -0.55 -12.28
N THR A 141 7.66 0.58 -11.59
CA THR A 141 8.48 0.88 -10.41
C THR A 141 7.57 0.98 -9.19
N MET A 142 7.97 0.29 -8.12
CA MET A 142 7.39 0.38 -6.79
C MET A 142 8.40 1.07 -5.87
N ASP A 143 8.00 2.18 -5.26
CA ASP A 143 8.75 2.89 -4.23
C ASP A 143 7.93 2.97 -2.94
N LEU A 144 8.47 2.49 -1.82
CA LEU A 144 7.89 2.66 -0.49
C LEU A 144 8.91 3.34 0.43
N LYS A 145 8.64 4.58 0.79
CA LYS A 145 9.33 5.30 1.85
C LYS A 145 8.36 5.41 3.03
N ALA A 146 8.47 4.51 4.00
CA ALA A 146 7.66 4.61 5.21
C ALA A 146 8.38 5.46 6.27
N THR A 147 7.62 6.28 6.97
CA THR A 147 8.11 7.18 8.03
C THR A 147 7.39 6.89 9.34
N PRO A 148 7.71 5.79 10.04
CA PRO A 148 7.03 5.43 11.27
C PRO A 148 7.15 6.51 12.35
N HIS A 149 6.20 6.51 13.28
CA HIS A 149 6.13 7.42 14.40
C HIS A 149 6.16 8.92 13.98
N ASN A 150 5.38 9.27 12.95
CA ASN A 150 5.31 10.62 12.37
C ASN A 150 6.67 11.16 11.91
N ALA A 151 7.55 10.31 11.39
CA ALA A 151 8.91 10.67 10.98
C ALA A 151 9.79 11.24 12.11
N THR A 152 9.42 11.09 13.39
CA THR A 152 10.19 11.68 14.51
C THR A 152 11.46 10.90 14.86
N VAL A 153 11.59 9.69 14.32
CA VAL A 153 12.74 8.79 14.52
C VAL A 153 13.13 8.18 13.17
N PRO A 154 14.43 7.99 12.89
CA PRO A 154 14.88 7.33 11.66
C PRO A 154 14.27 5.94 11.52
N ALA A 155 13.97 5.55 10.27
CA ALA A 155 13.44 4.23 9.98
C ALA A 155 14.57 3.26 9.61
N GLU A 156 14.54 2.07 10.19
CA GLU A 156 15.41 0.96 9.81
C GLU A 156 14.64 -0.05 8.98
N VAL A 157 15.28 -0.59 7.94
CA VAL A 157 14.65 -1.50 6.98
C VAL A 157 15.37 -2.84 6.98
N VAL A 158 14.58 -3.91 7.10
CA VAL A 158 15.05 -5.29 7.00
C VAL A 158 14.25 -5.98 5.91
N LEU A 159 14.93 -6.41 4.84
CA LEU A 159 14.32 -7.19 3.77
C LEU A 159 14.10 -8.64 4.20
N CYS A 160 12.95 -9.19 3.83
CA CYS A 160 12.71 -10.62 3.96
C CYS A 160 13.39 -11.38 2.80
N PRO A 161 13.74 -12.68 2.99
CA PRO A 161 14.25 -13.51 1.92
C PRO A 161 13.32 -13.56 0.70
N ASP A 162 13.88 -13.88 -0.47
CA ASP A 162 13.14 -14.16 -1.71
C ASP A 162 12.16 -13.05 -2.14
N SER A 163 12.45 -11.79 -1.80
CA SER A 163 11.59 -10.63 -2.10
C SER A 163 10.16 -10.76 -1.56
N MET A 164 9.94 -11.56 -0.50
CA MET A 164 8.60 -11.75 0.09
C MET A 164 8.07 -10.50 0.80
N GLY A 165 8.91 -9.52 1.07
CA GLY A 165 8.51 -8.30 1.78
C GLY A 165 9.63 -7.65 2.55
N ALA A 166 9.25 -6.79 3.49
CA ALA A 166 10.17 -6.05 4.33
C ALA A 166 9.52 -5.61 5.66
N PHE A 167 10.36 -5.44 6.68
CA PHE A 167 10.01 -4.76 7.92
C PHE A 167 10.65 -3.38 7.94
N ILE A 168 9.87 -2.35 8.24
CA ILE A 168 10.34 -0.97 8.37
C ILE A 168 9.99 -0.48 9.78
N SER A 169 10.99 -0.29 10.63
CA SER A 169 10.81 -0.01 12.05
C SER A 169 11.27 1.39 12.42
N GLY A 170 10.50 2.10 13.23
CA GLY A 170 10.88 3.38 13.81
C GLY A 170 10.21 3.58 15.17
N GLY A 171 11.01 3.66 16.23
CA GLY A 171 10.49 3.80 17.60
C GLY A 171 9.67 2.57 18.00
N LEU A 172 8.40 2.78 18.34
CA LEU A 172 7.44 1.72 18.71
C LEU A 172 6.51 1.32 17.55
N GLN A 173 6.73 1.83 16.33
CA GLN A 173 5.89 1.54 15.19
C GLN A 173 6.66 0.71 14.15
N HIS A 174 6.08 -0.43 13.78
CA HIS A 174 6.67 -1.39 12.87
C HIS A 174 5.74 -1.57 11.67
N VAL A 175 6.18 -1.12 10.50
CA VAL A 175 5.46 -1.28 9.23
C VAL A 175 5.89 -2.59 8.59
N VAL A 176 4.91 -3.37 8.17
CA VAL A 176 5.09 -4.67 7.53
C VAL A 176 4.62 -4.56 6.08
N LEU A 177 5.55 -4.79 5.14
CA LEU A 177 5.24 -4.97 3.72
C LEU A 177 5.32 -6.46 3.40
N VAL A 178 4.26 -7.01 2.80
CA VAL A 178 4.21 -8.37 2.27
C VAL A 178 3.91 -8.32 0.78
N LEU A 179 4.63 -9.13 0.00
CA LEU A 179 4.32 -9.41 -1.39
C LEU A 179 3.74 -10.81 -1.45
N SER A 180 2.52 -10.93 -1.97
CA SER A 180 1.81 -12.20 -2.11
C SER A 180 1.20 -12.32 -3.51
N ASP A 181 0.76 -13.54 -3.84
CA ASP A 181 0.11 -13.83 -5.13
C ASP A 181 0.92 -13.31 -6.33
N VAL A 182 2.24 -13.53 -6.30
CA VAL A 182 3.17 -13.09 -7.33
C VAL A 182 2.98 -13.97 -8.57
N ARG A 183 2.24 -13.47 -9.56
CA ARG A 183 2.02 -14.13 -10.86
C ARG A 183 2.86 -13.45 -11.93
N MET A 184 4.17 -13.66 -11.87
CA MET A 184 5.14 -13.04 -12.75
C MET A 184 6.11 -14.07 -13.33
N ARG A 185 6.47 -13.94 -14.61
CA ARG A 185 7.47 -14.83 -15.24
C ARG A 185 8.90 -14.42 -14.92
N ALA A 186 9.19 -13.12 -14.89
CA ALA A 186 10.53 -12.62 -14.63
C ALA A 186 10.72 -12.39 -13.11
N PRO A 187 11.81 -12.88 -12.51
CA PRO A 187 12.13 -12.56 -11.13
C PRO A 187 12.44 -11.07 -10.99
N PHE A 188 12.18 -10.53 -9.81
CA PHE A 188 12.54 -9.17 -9.44
C PHE A 188 13.13 -9.15 -8.02
N SER A 189 13.86 -8.08 -7.72
CA SER A 189 14.45 -7.84 -6.41
C SER A 189 13.95 -6.53 -5.83
N ILE A 190 13.84 -6.49 -4.51
CA ILE A 190 13.62 -5.27 -3.75
C ILE A 190 15.00 -4.80 -3.27
N GLU A 191 15.32 -3.53 -3.51
CA GLU A 191 16.53 -2.87 -3.03
C GLU A 191 16.20 -1.78 -2.02
N ILE A 192 17.14 -1.53 -1.10
CA ILE A 192 17.06 -0.40 -0.17
C ILE A 192 17.87 0.75 -0.78
N VAL A 193 17.19 1.85 -1.08
CA VAL A 193 17.80 3.08 -1.59
C VAL A 193 17.87 4.09 -0.46
N GLN A 194 19.09 4.50 -0.09
CA GLN A 194 19.35 5.53 0.91
C GLN A 194 19.89 6.78 0.22
N ASP A 195 19.15 7.88 0.28
CA ASP A 195 19.65 9.20 -0.13
C ASP A 195 20.48 9.81 1.03
N ALA A 196 21.57 10.51 0.69
CA ALA A 196 22.45 11.14 1.67
C ALA A 196 21.78 12.33 2.39
N GLU A 197 20.80 12.97 1.75
CA GLU A 197 20.06 14.09 2.32
C GLU A 197 18.71 13.66 2.93
N GLU A 198 18.45 12.35 2.99
CA GLU A 198 17.21 11.77 3.51
C GLU A 198 17.49 10.82 4.68
N TRP A 199 16.60 10.80 5.65
CA TRP A 199 16.77 10.12 6.93
C TRP A 199 15.98 8.81 6.96
N HIS A 200 15.06 8.66 6.01
CA HIS A 200 14.27 7.45 5.81
C HIS A 200 14.66 6.76 4.50
N PRO A 201 15.09 5.49 4.54
CA PRO A 201 15.36 4.71 3.34
C PRO A 201 14.07 4.50 2.52
N THR A 202 14.25 4.34 1.21
CA THR A 202 13.18 3.97 0.27
C THR A 202 13.38 2.54 -0.19
N LEU A 203 12.36 1.70 -0.02
CA LEU A 203 12.30 0.40 -0.67
C LEU A 203 11.91 0.57 -2.12
N ARG A 204 12.75 0.08 -3.03
CA ARG A 204 12.52 0.17 -4.47
C ARG A 204 12.47 -1.22 -5.09
N ALA A 205 11.49 -1.46 -5.96
CA ALA A 205 11.46 -2.63 -6.82
C ALA A 205 11.14 -2.20 -8.25
N ARG A 206 11.81 -2.80 -9.22
CA ARG A 206 11.54 -2.60 -10.64
C ARG A 206 11.27 -3.94 -11.28
N PHE A 207 10.17 -4.03 -11.99
CA PHE A 207 9.73 -5.26 -12.61
C PHE A 207 8.91 -4.99 -13.85
N ALA A 208 8.82 -5.97 -14.73
CA ALA A 208 7.98 -5.91 -15.92
C ALA A 208 6.80 -6.87 -15.74
N LEU A 209 5.61 -6.41 -16.09
CA LEU A 209 4.40 -7.22 -16.15
C LEU A 209 3.98 -7.38 -17.61
N CYS A 210 3.78 -8.63 -18.03
CA CYS A 210 3.10 -8.98 -19.27
C CYS A 210 1.59 -9.19 -19.02
N GLU A 211 0.80 -9.16 -20.08
CA GLU A 211 -0.64 -9.45 -20.02
C GLU A 211 -0.98 -10.69 -19.16
N GLY A 212 -1.88 -10.50 -18.20
CA GLY A 212 -2.32 -11.50 -17.22
C GLY A 212 -1.40 -11.64 -15.99
N GLU A 213 -0.22 -11.02 -15.99
CA GLU A 213 0.68 -11.01 -14.84
C GLU A 213 0.23 -9.98 -13.81
N SER A 214 0.43 -10.33 -12.54
CA SER A 214 -0.04 -9.54 -11.41
C SER A 214 0.82 -9.72 -10.16
N LEU A 215 0.72 -8.75 -9.26
CA LEU A 215 1.39 -8.73 -7.98
C LEU A 215 0.47 -8.09 -6.94
N THR A 216 0.36 -8.72 -5.77
CA THR A 216 -0.37 -8.16 -4.63
C THR A 216 0.59 -7.73 -3.53
N LEU A 217 0.39 -6.54 -2.99
CA LEU A 217 1.15 -6.00 -1.88
C LEU A 217 0.22 -5.67 -0.72
N ALA A 218 0.57 -6.12 0.47
CA ALA A 218 -0.11 -5.80 1.71
C ALA A 218 0.80 -4.96 2.60
N LEU A 219 0.27 -3.85 3.11
CA LEU A 219 0.95 -2.95 4.04
C LEU A 219 0.17 -2.89 5.35
N ALA A 220 0.81 -3.22 6.47
CA ALA A 220 0.19 -3.20 7.79
C ALA A 220 1.14 -2.57 8.83
N VAL A 221 0.63 -2.31 10.02
CA VAL A 221 1.39 -1.67 11.10
C VAL A 221 1.11 -2.35 12.42
N GLU A 222 2.18 -2.61 13.17
CA GLU A 222 2.15 -3.20 14.52
C GLU A 222 2.94 -2.34 15.52
N ASP A 223 2.64 -2.55 16.81
CA ASP A 223 3.26 -1.84 17.95
C ASP A 223 4.44 -2.59 18.58
N SER A 224 4.73 -3.80 18.09
CA SER A 224 5.90 -4.58 18.49
C SER A 224 6.46 -5.38 17.32
N ILE A 225 7.77 -5.60 17.35
CA ILE A 225 8.45 -6.43 16.34
C ILE A 225 7.94 -7.88 16.35
N GLN A 226 7.57 -8.41 17.52
CA GLN A 226 7.02 -9.76 17.63
C GLN A 226 5.65 -9.87 16.95
N SER A 227 4.75 -8.92 17.20
CA SER A 227 3.45 -8.85 16.51
C SER A 227 3.63 -8.66 15.01
N ALA A 228 4.58 -7.81 14.59
CA ALA A 228 4.90 -7.59 13.18
C ALA A 228 5.34 -8.90 12.49
N HIS A 229 6.24 -9.66 13.12
CA HIS A 229 6.68 -10.95 12.61
C HIS A 229 5.53 -11.97 12.54
N GLN A 230 4.70 -12.05 13.59
CA GLN A 230 3.55 -12.94 13.60
C GLN A 230 2.57 -12.59 12.47
N LEU A 231 2.26 -11.30 12.30
CA LEU A 231 1.40 -10.81 11.23
C LEU A 231 1.93 -11.15 9.84
N PHE A 232 3.23 -11.00 9.62
CA PHE A 232 3.88 -11.34 8.35
C PHE A 232 3.76 -12.85 8.04
N TRP A 233 4.21 -13.71 8.95
CA TRP A 233 4.38 -15.15 8.69
C TRP A 233 3.08 -15.95 8.81
N ASP A 234 2.27 -15.62 9.80
CA ASP A 234 1.12 -16.46 10.18
C ASP A 234 -0.18 -15.99 9.54
N GLU A 235 -0.25 -14.74 9.09
CA GLU A 235 -1.49 -14.15 8.57
C GLU A 235 -1.36 -13.62 7.14
N LEU A 236 -0.60 -12.55 6.89
CA LEU A 236 -0.62 -11.83 5.60
C LEU A 236 -0.19 -12.70 4.42
N LEU A 237 0.81 -13.59 4.61
CA LEU A 237 1.25 -14.52 3.57
C LEU A 237 0.22 -15.61 3.25
N GLN A 238 -0.70 -15.90 4.16
CA GLN A 238 -1.71 -16.96 4.01
C GLN A 238 -3.05 -16.43 3.49
N ARG A 239 -3.22 -15.09 3.44
CA ARG A 239 -4.47 -14.45 3.04
C ARG A 239 -4.62 -14.42 1.53
N ASP A 240 -5.83 -14.74 1.06
CA ASP A 240 -6.22 -14.59 -0.34
C ASP A 240 -6.95 -13.26 -0.52
N PHE A 241 -6.16 -12.23 -0.88
CA PHE A 241 -6.68 -10.88 -1.09
C PHE A 241 -7.57 -10.75 -2.33
N ASN A 242 -7.45 -11.64 -3.33
CA ASN A 242 -8.39 -11.66 -4.46
C ASN A 242 -9.78 -12.02 -3.97
N THR A 243 -9.88 -13.04 -3.12
CA THR A 243 -11.14 -13.42 -2.49
C THR A 243 -11.68 -12.27 -1.62
N GLU A 244 -10.86 -11.61 -0.81
CA GLU A 244 -11.30 -10.46 -0.01
C GLU A 244 -11.83 -9.29 -0.85
N LEU A 245 -11.19 -9.00 -2.00
CA LEU A 245 -11.69 -8.03 -2.97
C LEU A 245 -13.04 -8.48 -3.55
N ILE A 246 -13.18 -9.77 -3.90
CA ILE A 246 -14.42 -10.34 -4.43
C ILE A 246 -15.57 -10.21 -3.42
N HIS A 247 -15.30 -10.50 -2.16
CA HIS A 247 -16.27 -10.35 -1.07
C HIS A 247 -16.75 -8.89 -0.93
N SER A 248 -15.88 -7.92 -1.22
CA SER A 248 -16.24 -6.50 -1.21
C SER A 248 -17.31 -6.15 -2.27
N PHE A 249 -17.40 -6.89 -3.38
CA PHE A 249 -18.48 -6.72 -4.38
C PHE A 249 -19.86 -7.21 -3.89
N GLY A 250 -19.94 -7.87 -2.72
CA GLY A 250 -21.17 -8.47 -2.23
C GLY A 250 -21.62 -9.71 -3.02
N LEU A 251 -20.70 -10.36 -3.75
CA LEU A 251 -20.98 -11.53 -4.58
C LEU A 251 -20.96 -12.87 -3.81
N ALA A 252 -20.65 -12.86 -2.51
CA ALA A 252 -20.76 -14.03 -1.66
C ALA A 252 -22.21 -14.19 -1.15
N GLY A 253 -23.12 -14.64 -2.03
CA GLY A 253 -24.52 -14.77 -1.64
C GLY A 253 -25.48 -15.35 -2.67
N THR A 254 -25.10 -16.33 -3.48
CA THR A 254 -26.04 -17.32 -4.06
C THR A 254 -25.27 -18.57 -4.52
N ALA A 255 -25.23 -19.59 -3.67
CA ALA A 255 -25.08 -20.99 -4.06
C ALA A 255 -25.91 -21.83 -3.08
#